data_AF-S3YLJ0-F1
#
_entry.id   AF-S3YLJ0-F1
#
_cell.length_a   1.000
_cell.length_b   1.000
_cell.length_c   1.000
_cell.angle_alpha   90.00
_cell.angle_beta   90.00
_cell.angle_gamma   90.00
#
_symmetry.space_group_name_H-M   'P 1'
#
loop_
_entity.id
_entity.type
_entity.pdbx_description
1 polymer ?
#
loop_
_entity_poly.entity_id
_entity_poly.type
_entity_poly.pdbx_seq_one_letter_code
_entity_poly.pdbx_strand_id
1 'polypeptide(L)'
;MACVDDGFSGNHYFEKRIWKEVKKGYCHFQNGDIGIAKISPCFENLKSTIFQGLPNNCGAGTTELVILRPINIYAKFYLYLFKSQWYIDEGTKYFKGVVGQQRVHKGIFTDLHIPLPPLVEQQRIVTEIEKWFALIDQIEQGKVNLQTTIKQIKSKILDLAIHGKLVPQDPNDEPSIELLQRINPDFTPCDNGHYAQLPD
;
A
#
# COMPACT_ATOMS: atom_id res chain seq x y z
N MET A 1 15.10 0.06 -5.56
CA MET A 1 13.68 0.06 -5.14
C MET A 1 13.25 -1.39 -4.96
N ALA A 2 12.46 -1.72 -3.93
CA ALA A 2 11.97 -3.08 -3.78
C ALA A 2 11.05 -3.43 -4.95
N CYS A 3 11.29 -4.58 -5.60
CA CYS A 3 10.50 -5.03 -6.75
C CYS A 3 9.27 -5.86 -6.34
N VAL A 4 9.07 -6.04 -5.03
CA VAL A 4 7.93 -6.75 -4.43
C VAL A 4 7.46 -5.90 -3.26
N ASP A 5 6.16 -5.61 -3.24
CA ASP A 5 5.54 -4.81 -2.19
C ASP A 5 5.38 -5.59 -0.87
N ASP A 6 5.35 -4.85 0.23
CA ASP A 6 5.17 -5.37 1.58
C ASP A 6 3.69 -5.77 1.80
N GLY A 7 3.43 -6.56 2.84
CA GLY A 7 2.06 -6.85 3.28
C GLY A 7 1.30 -7.77 2.32
N PHE A 8 0.01 -7.50 2.09
CA PHE A 8 -0.90 -8.38 1.35
C PHE A 8 -1.23 -7.93 -0.08
N SER A 9 -0.64 -6.82 -0.55
CA SER A 9 -0.89 -6.31 -1.91
C SER A 9 -0.57 -7.35 -3.00
N GLY A 10 0.48 -8.14 -2.79
CA GLY A 10 0.94 -9.16 -3.75
C GLY A 10 1.54 -8.56 -5.03
N ASN A 11 1.70 -7.24 -5.10
CA ASN A 11 2.22 -6.54 -6.27
C ASN A 11 3.72 -6.76 -6.43
N HIS A 12 4.14 -6.80 -7.68
CA HIS A 12 5.55 -6.85 -8.04
C HIS A 12 5.80 -6.04 -9.30
N TYR A 13 7.03 -5.56 -9.43
CA TYR A 13 7.51 -4.75 -10.54
C TYR A 13 8.78 -5.38 -11.10
N PHE A 14 9.06 -5.13 -12.37
CA PHE A 14 10.26 -5.64 -13.01
C PHE A 14 10.77 -4.65 -14.06
N GLU A 15 12.07 -4.74 -14.32
CA GLU A 15 12.71 -4.08 -15.45
C GLU A 15 13.04 -5.10 -16.54
N LYS A 16 13.00 -4.68 -17.81
CA LYS A 16 13.37 -5.53 -18.93
C LYS A 16 14.89 -5.51 -19.10
N ARG A 17 15.50 -6.71 -19.07
CA ARG A 17 16.95 -6.91 -19.21
C ARG A 17 17.23 -8.00 -20.24
N ILE A 18 18.44 -8.00 -20.81
CA ILE A 18 18.88 -9.07 -21.71
C ILE A 18 19.18 -10.33 -20.88
N TRP A 19 18.62 -11.48 -21.26
CA TRP A 19 18.76 -12.73 -20.49
C TRP A 19 20.24 -13.12 -20.23
N LYS A 20 21.14 -12.85 -21.18
CA LYS A 20 22.58 -13.14 -21.04
C LYS A 20 23.21 -12.45 -19.83
N GLU A 21 22.69 -11.29 -19.42
CA GLU A 21 23.19 -10.49 -18.29
C GLU A 21 22.69 -11.03 -16.95
N VAL A 22 21.48 -11.61 -16.93
CA VAL A 22 20.80 -12.02 -15.70
C VAL A 22 20.78 -13.54 -15.48
N LYS A 23 21.27 -14.34 -16.43
CA LYS A 23 21.26 -15.82 -16.35
C LYS A 23 22.19 -16.42 -15.28
N LYS A 24 23.12 -15.65 -14.72
CA LYS A 24 24.08 -16.11 -13.71
C LYS A 24 24.03 -15.18 -12.49
N GLY A 25 24.09 -15.75 -11.29
CA GLY A 25 24.08 -14.98 -10.03
C GLY A 25 22.69 -14.56 -9.55
N TYR A 26 21.62 -15.03 -10.19
CA TYR A 26 20.24 -14.74 -9.85
C TYR A 26 19.42 -16.03 -9.69
N CYS A 27 18.34 -15.97 -8.92
CA CYS A 27 17.31 -17.02 -8.96
C CYS A 27 16.44 -16.82 -10.20
N HIS A 28 16.05 -17.91 -10.84
CA HIS A 28 15.16 -17.87 -12.00
C HIS A 28 13.76 -18.33 -11.61
N PHE A 29 12.76 -17.68 -12.19
CA PHE A 29 11.34 -17.98 -11.95
C PHE A 29 10.54 -17.72 -13.22
N GLN A 30 9.31 -18.21 -13.25
CA GLN A 30 8.39 -18.02 -14.36
C GLN A 30 7.02 -17.53 -13.88
N ASN A 31 6.16 -17.16 -14.82
CA ASN A 31 4.77 -16.81 -14.51
C ASN A 31 4.09 -17.97 -13.75
N GLY A 32 3.42 -17.66 -12.64
CA GLY A 32 2.76 -18.61 -11.75
C GLY A 32 3.62 -19.13 -10.60
N ASP A 33 4.94 -18.91 -10.61
CA ASP A 33 5.80 -19.25 -9.47
C ASP A 33 5.53 -18.30 -8.29
N ILE A 34 5.64 -18.83 -7.06
CA ILE A 34 5.56 -18.06 -5.81
C ILE A 34 6.99 -17.70 -5.39
N GLY A 35 7.29 -16.41 -5.27
CA GLY A 35 8.52 -15.90 -4.69
C GLY A 35 8.33 -15.52 -3.23
N ILE A 36 9.22 -15.99 -2.35
CA ILE A 36 9.21 -15.67 -0.91
C ILE A 36 10.58 -15.12 -0.52
N ALA A 37 10.63 -13.93 0.07
CA ALA A 37 11.86 -13.40 0.65
C ALA A 37 12.36 -14.31 1.78
N LYS A 38 13.66 -14.56 1.87
CA LYS A 38 14.24 -15.43 2.92
C LYS A 38 15.15 -14.70 3.91
N ILE A 39 15.26 -13.38 3.77
CA ILE A 39 16.13 -12.52 4.58
C ILE A 39 15.31 -11.47 5.34
N SER A 40 15.70 -11.15 6.56
CA SER A 40 15.15 -10.05 7.36
C SER A 40 15.59 -8.68 6.78
N PRO A 41 14.74 -7.63 6.85
CA PRO A 41 13.36 -7.64 7.35
C PRO A 41 12.32 -8.06 6.29
N CYS A 42 12.77 -8.43 5.07
CA CYS A 42 11.87 -8.69 3.95
C CYS A 42 10.92 -9.87 4.19
N PHE A 43 11.38 -10.91 4.88
CA PHE A 43 10.53 -12.04 5.29
C PHE A 43 9.41 -11.58 6.25
N GLU A 44 9.77 -10.81 7.28
CA GLU A 44 8.85 -10.30 8.31
C GLU A 44 7.84 -9.31 7.71
N ASN A 45 8.28 -8.51 6.75
CA ASN A 45 7.43 -7.57 6.01
C ASN A 45 6.54 -8.25 4.95
N LEU A 46 6.49 -9.59 4.92
CA LEU A 46 5.65 -10.36 4.03
C LEU A 46 5.95 -10.15 2.54
N LYS A 47 7.20 -9.82 2.17
CA LYS A 47 7.60 -9.63 0.76
C LYS A 47 7.61 -10.94 0.00
N SER A 48 6.42 -11.37 -0.38
CA SER A 48 6.12 -12.57 -1.14
C SER A 48 5.07 -12.24 -2.19
N THR A 49 5.18 -12.85 -3.36
CA THR A 49 4.30 -12.57 -4.51
C THR A 49 4.16 -13.79 -5.41
N ILE A 50 3.13 -13.81 -6.24
CA ILE A 50 3.04 -14.70 -7.40
C ILE A 50 3.50 -13.90 -8.61
N PHE A 51 4.54 -14.36 -9.29
CA PHE A 51 5.03 -13.68 -10.47
C PHE A 51 4.06 -13.84 -11.64
N GLN A 52 3.74 -12.73 -12.30
CA GLN A 52 2.76 -12.67 -13.40
C GLN A 52 3.14 -11.56 -14.37
N GLY A 53 2.75 -11.68 -15.64
CA GLY A 53 3.03 -10.65 -16.64
C GLY A 53 4.50 -10.52 -17.04
N LEU A 54 5.34 -11.51 -16.72
CA LEU A 54 6.76 -11.49 -17.07
C LEU A 54 6.97 -11.61 -18.60
N PRO A 55 7.93 -10.86 -19.17
CA PRO A 55 8.29 -10.97 -20.58
C PRO A 55 8.81 -12.37 -20.89
N ASN A 56 8.31 -12.99 -21.96
CA ASN A 56 8.63 -14.37 -22.34
C ASN A 56 8.37 -15.41 -21.23
N ASN A 57 7.47 -15.10 -20.28
CA ASN A 57 7.15 -15.91 -19.11
C ASN A 57 8.33 -16.17 -18.15
N CYS A 58 9.46 -15.49 -18.28
CA CYS A 58 10.66 -15.77 -17.49
C CYS A 58 11.15 -14.51 -16.75
N GLY A 59 11.67 -14.70 -15.54
CA GLY A 59 12.25 -13.66 -14.73
C GLY A 59 13.50 -14.14 -13.99
N ALA A 60 14.32 -13.17 -13.59
CA ALA A 60 15.50 -13.38 -12.77
C ALA A 60 15.48 -12.38 -11.61
N GLY A 61 15.86 -12.81 -10.42
CA GLY A 61 15.81 -11.98 -9.21
C GLY A 61 16.88 -12.34 -8.19
N THR A 62 16.88 -11.61 -7.08
CA THR A 62 17.88 -11.81 -6.02
C THR A 62 17.91 -13.25 -5.52
N THR A 63 19.11 -13.74 -5.20
CA THR A 63 19.29 -15.05 -4.56
C THR A 63 18.65 -15.13 -3.18
N GLU A 64 18.23 -14.01 -2.59
CA GLU A 64 17.49 -13.94 -1.33
C GLU A 64 16.00 -14.28 -1.47
N LEU A 65 15.54 -14.68 -2.66
CA LEU A 65 14.24 -15.29 -2.87
C LEU A 65 14.34 -16.81 -2.81
N VAL A 66 13.28 -17.44 -2.29
CA VAL A 66 12.96 -18.84 -2.54
C VAL A 66 11.81 -18.89 -3.52
N ILE A 67 11.98 -19.67 -4.58
CA ILE A 67 11.00 -19.84 -5.64
C ILE A 67 10.30 -21.18 -5.45
N LEU A 68 8.99 -21.15 -5.26
CA LEU A 68 8.15 -22.33 -5.14
C LEU A 68 7.27 -22.43 -6.37
N ARG A 69 7.40 -23.54 -7.10
CA ARG A 69 6.60 -23.81 -8.28
C ARG A 69 5.38 -24.66 -7.90
N PRO A 70 4.15 -24.13 -8.01
CA PRO A 70 2.96 -24.90 -7.69
C PRO A 70 2.74 -26.03 -8.70
N ILE A 71 2.47 -27.24 -8.20
CA ILE A 71 2.11 -28.41 -9.01
C ILE A 71 0.78 -28.93 -8.49
N ASN A 72 -0.27 -28.86 -9.32
CA ASN A 72 -1.62 -29.32 -8.98
C ASN A 72 -2.21 -28.71 -7.68
N ILE A 73 -1.82 -27.49 -7.37
CA ILE A 73 -2.28 -26.72 -6.21
C ILE A 73 -2.62 -25.30 -6.61
N TYR A 74 -3.46 -24.64 -5.81
CA TYR A 74 -3.84 -23.26 -6.06
C TYR A 74 -2.83 -22.28 -5.46
N ALA A 75 -2.08 -21.58 -6.32
CA ALA A 75 -0.97 -20.72 -5.91
C ALA A 75 -1.36 -19.63 -4.91
N LYS A 76 -2.53 -18.98 -5.10
CA LYS A 76 -3.02 -17.92 -4.20
C LYS A 76 -3.25 -18.40 -2.77
N PHE A 77 -3.77 -19.62 -2.61
CA PHE A 77 -3.98 -20.21 -1.29
C PHE A 77 -2.64 -20.31 -0.53
N TYR A 78 -1.62 -20.84 -1.18
CA TYR A 78 -0.30 -20.97 -0.59
C TYR A 78 0.40 -19.63 -0.38
N LEU A 79 0.20 -18.65 -1.27
CA LEU A 79 0.68 -17.28 -1.02
C LEU A 79 0.12 -16.72 0.30
N TYR A 80 -1.19 -16.86 0.54
CA TYR A 80 -1.79 -16.39 1.81
C TYR A 80 -1.31 -17.20 3.01
N LEU A 81 -1.12 -18.52 2.86
CA LEU A 81 -0.54 -19.36 3.91
C LEU A 81 0.86 -18.89 4.29
N PHE A 82 1.72 -18.60 3.32
CA PHE A 82 3.08 -18.11 3.58
C PHE A 82 3.13 -16.67 4.10
N LYS A 83 2.04 -15.90 3.95
CA LYS A 83 1.87 -14.58 4.57
C LYS A 83 1.17 -14.64 5.93
N SER A 84 0.73 -15.82 6.37
CA SER A 84 0.06 -15.96 7.67
C SER A 84 1.04 -15.76 8.81
N GLN A 85 0.56 -15.20 9.92
CA GLN A 85 1.39 -14.97 11.11
C GLN A 85 2.02 -16.26 11.61
N TRP A 86 1.27 -17.37 11.59
CA TRP A 86 1.78 -18.69 11.95
C TRP A 86 3.05 -19.06 11.16
N TYR A 87 3.04 -18.90 9.84
CA TYR A 87 4.19 -19.24 9.01
C TYR A 87 5.39 -18.31 9.26
N ILE A 88 5.13 -17.02 9.47
CA ILE A 88 6.17 -16.05 9.80
C ILE A 88 6.80 -16.34 11.17
N ASP A 89 5.99 -16.71 12.16
CA ASP A 89 6.47 -17.09 13.48
C ASP A 89 7.35 -18.36 13.39
N GLU A 90 6.92 -19.40 12.66
CA GLU A 90 7.75 -20.58 12.43
C GLU A 90 9.08 -20.25 11.74
N GLY A 91 9.08 -19.29 10.81
CA GLY A 91 10.29 -18.87 10.11
C GLY A 91 11.25 -18.04 10.95
N THR A 92 10.73 -17.18 11.83
CA THR A 92 11.52 -16.27 12.67
C THR A 92 12.12 -16.97 13.89
N LYS A 93 11.51 -18.05 14.39
CA LYS A 93 12.02 -18.86 15.53
C LYS A 93 13.48 -19.29 15.39
N TYR A 94 13.93 -19.58 14.17
CA TYR A 94 15.25 -20.12 13.89
C TYR A 94 16.13 -19.17 13.06
N PHE A 95 15.87 -17.87 13.12
CA PHE A 95 16.71 -16.88 12.47
C PHE A 95 18.18 -17.02 12.88
N LYS A 96 19.05 -17.16 11.89
CA LYS A 96 20.50 -17.18 12.08
C LYS A 96 21.12 -15.96 11.41
N GLY A 97 22.01 -15.28 12.12
CA GLY A 97 22.80 -14.16 11.60
C GLY A 97 22.75 -12.89 12.47
N VAL A 98 23.36 -11.83 11.95
CA VAL A 98 23.36 -10.49 12.54
C VAL A 98 22.02 -9.81 12.30
N VAL A 99 21.53 -9.05 13.29
CA VAL A 99 20.27 -8.29 13.21
C VAL A 99 20.19 -7.49 11.91
N GLY A 100 19.08 -7.64 11.17
CA GLY A 100 18.87 -7.00 9.86
C GLY A 100 19.50 -7.72 8.65
N GLN A 101 20.23 -8.82 8.86
CA GLN A 101 20.73 -9.72 7.80
C GLN A 101 20.53 -11.20 8.14
N GLN A 102 19.54 -11.49 8.98
CA GLN A 102 19.19 -12.85 9.36
C GLN A 102 18.47 -13.56 8.23
N ARG A 103 18.69 -14.87 8.09
CA ARG A 103 18.01 -15.70 7.10
C ARG A 103 17.15 -16.74 7.79
N VAL A 104 15.99 -17.03 7.18
CA VAL A 104 15.18 -18.19 7.56
C VAL A 104 15.97 -19.47 7.31
N HIS A 105 15.76 -20.46 8.18
CA HIS A 105 16.32 -21.78 7.95
C HIS A 105 15.67 -22.44 6.74
N LYS A 106 16.47 -23.12 5.88
CA LYS A 106 15.95 -23.78 4.66
C LYS A 106 14.80 -24.75 4.94
N GLY A 107 14.83 -25.41 6.10
CA GLY A 107 13.80 -26.36 6.54
C GLY A 107 12.39 -25.79 6.61
N ILE A 108 12.21 -24.48 6.74
CA ILE A 108 10.87 -23.87 6.68
C ILE A 108 10.18 -24.13 5.32
N PHE A 109 10.96 -24.27 4.25
CA PHE A 109 10.44 -24.48 2.90
C PHE A 109 10.39 -25.95 2.50
N THR A 110 11.08 -26.84 3.23
CA THR A 110 11.22 -28.27 2.84
C THR A 110 10.61 -29.22 3.85
N ASP A 111 10.73 -28.91 5.14
CA ASP A 111 10.44 -29.85 6.24
C ASP A 111 9.20 -29.44 7.04
N LEU A 112 8.76 -28.18 6.91
CA LEU A 112 7.56 -27.69 7.57
C LEU A 112 6.31 -28.35 6.98
N HIS A 113 5.56 -29.05 7.80
CA HIS A 113 4.27 -29.61 7.40
C HIS A 113 3.24 -28.48 7.25
N ILE A 114 2.68 -28.35 6.05
CA ILE A 114 1.64 -27.38 5.74
C ILE A 114 0.34 -28.11 5.32
N PRO A 115 -0.84 -27.54 5.60
CA PRO A 115 -2.10 -28.12 5.17
C PRO A 115 -2.21 -28.19 3.64
N LEU A 116 -2.78 -29.30 3.15
CA LEU A 116 -3.09 -29.53 1.74
C LEU A 116 -4.57 -29.95 1.61
N PRO A 117 -5.51 -29.00 1.74
CA PRO A 117 -6.92 -29.29 1.54
C PRO A 117 -7.22 -29.55 0.04
N PRO A 118 -8.38 -30.14 -0.30
CA PRO A 118 -8.79 -30.33 -1.70
C PRO A 118 -8.80 -29.03 -2.50
N LEU A 119 -8.60 -29.09 -3.83
CA LEU A 119 -8.48 -27.91 -4.68
C LEU A 119 -9.69 -26.96 -4.58
N VAL A 120 -10.90 -27.52 -4.51
CA VAL A 120 -12.15 -26.77 -4.34
C VAL A 120 -12.14 -25.99 -3.02
N GLU A 121 -11.63 -26.59 -1.96
CA GLU A 121 -11.54 -25.97 -0.64
C GLU A 121 -10.47 -24.86 -0.63
N GLN A 122 -9.34 -25.06 -1.32
CA GLN A 122 -8.33 -24.01 -1.49
C GLN A 122 -8.93 -22.77 -2.18
N GLN A 123 -9.72 -22.98 -3.25
CA GLN A 123 -10.40 -21.90 -3.96
C GLN A 123 -11.44 -21.20 -3.06
N ARG A 124 -12.27 -21.97 -2.35
CA ARG A 124 -13.29 -21.44 -1.44
C ARG A 124 -12.68 -20.53 -0.36
N ILE A 125 -11.58 -20.98 0.26
CA ILE A 125 -10.88 -20.20 1.30
C ILE A 125 -10.35 -18.89 0.72
N VAL A 126 -9.71 -18.94 -0.45
CA VAL A 126 -9.19 -17.74 -1.12
C VAL A 126 -10.31 -16.76 -1.46
N THR A 127 -11.46 -17.24 -1.94
CA THR A 127 -12.61 -16.36 -2.24
C THR A 127 -13.10 -15.61 -1.00
N GLU A 128 -13.18 -16.28 0.16
CA GLU A 128 -13.56 -15.60 1.40
C GLU A 128 -12.50 -14.60 1.85
N ILE A 129 -11.21 -14.92 1.74
CA ILE A 129 -10.11 -13.99 2.04
C ILE A 129 -10.19 -12.74 1.16
N GLU A 130 -10.36 -12.92 -0.16
CA GLU A 130 -10.47 -11.81 -1.13
C GLU A 130 -11.70 -10.92 -0.85
N LYS A 131 -12.81 -11.52 -0.42
CA LYS A 131 -14.00 -10.79 0.02
C LYS A 131 -13.71 -9.89 1.23
N TRP A 132 -12.98 -10.39 2.22
CA TRP A 132 -12.59 -9.59 3.38
C TRP A 132 -11.61 -8.46 3.01
N PHE A 133 -10.65 -8.72 2.13
CA PHE A 133 -9.76 -7.66 1.62
C PHE A 133 -10.53 -6.57 0.89
N ALA A 134 -11.50 -6.93 0.03
CA ALA A 134 -12.33 -5.94 -0.65
C ALA A 134 -13.11 -5.05 0.34
N LEU A 135 -13.59 -5.61 1.45
CA LEU A 135 -14.25 -4.82 2.51
C LEU A 135 -13.26 -3.89 3.24
N ILE A 136 -12.04 -4.35 3.50
CA ILE A 136 -10.98 -3.51 4.09
C ILE A 136 -10.68 -2.33 3.16
N ASP A 137 -10.48 -2.59 1.87
CA ASP A 137 -10.20 -1.55 0.87
C ASP A 137 -11.31 -0.49 0.82
N GLN A 138 -12.58 -0.91 0.91
CA GLN A 138 -13.73 0.00 0.98
C GLN A 138 -13.69 0.88 2.23
N ILE A 139 -13.36 0.30 3.39
CA ILE A 139 -13.24 1.05 4.66
C ILE A 139 -12.09 2.06 4.58
N GLU A 140 -10.94 1.67 4.02
CA GLU A 140 -9.79 2.55 3.84
C GLU A 140 -10.10 3.72 2.91
N GLN A 141 -10.75 3.46 1.77
CA GLN A 141 -11.21 4.51 0.86
C GLN A 141 -12.21 5.45 1.55
N GLY A 142 -13.16 4.90 2.30
CA GLY A 142 -14.13 5.68 3.08
C GLY A 142 -13.44 6.61 4.08
N LYS A 143 -12.40 6.14 4.77
CA LYS A 143 -11.59 6.94 5.69
C LYS A 143 -10.89 8.10 4.99
N VAL A 144 -10.28 7.87 3.82
CA VAL A 144 -9.60 8.92 3.03
C VAL A 144 -10.60 9.98 2.56
N ASN A 145 -11.77 9.56 2.11
CA ASN A 145 -12.84 10.46 1.67
C ASN A 145 -13.35 11.33 2.83
N LEU A 146 -13.54 10.74 4.02
CA LEU A 146 -13.94 11.47 5.22
C LEU A 146 -12.88 12.50 5.63
N GLN A 147 -11.59 12.14 5.62
CA GLN A 147 -10.51 13.07 5.94
C GLN A 147 -10.46 14.27 4.97
N THR A 148 -10.63 13.99 3.68
CA THR A 148 -10.68 15.03 2.64
C THR A 148 -11.88 15.95 2.85
N THR A 149 -13.05 15.38 3.12
CA THR A 149 -14.29 16.13 3.39
C THR A 149 -14.15 17.01 4.62
N ILE A 150 -13.57 16.49 5.72
CA ILE A 150 -13.31 17.27 6.93
C ILE A 150 -12.38 18.46 6.62
N LYS A 151 -11.33 18.25 5.83
CA LYS A 151 -10.40 19.32 5.44
C LYS A 151 -11.12 20.41 4.65
N GLN A 152 -11.96 20.03 3.68
CA GLN A 152 -12.75 20.96 2.87
C GLN A 152 -13.77 21.73 3.72
N ILE A 153 -14.49 21.04 4.61
CA ILE A 153 -15.46 21.67 5.52
C ILE A 153 -14.77 22.67 6.44
N LYS A 154 -13.62 22.32 7.03
CA LYS A 154 -12.85 23.25 7.87
C LYS A 154 -12.45 24.51 7.09
N SER A 155 -11.99 24.35 5.85
CA SER A 155 -11.64 25.50 5.00
C SER A 155 -12.85 26.39 4.72
N LYS A 156 -14.01 25.79 4.40
CA LYS A 156 -15.25 26.53 4.14
C LYS A 156 -15.80 27.23 5.39
N ILE A 157 -15.75 26.58 6.55
CA ILE A 157 -16.18 27.19 7.82
C ILE A 157 -15.29 28.39 8.14
N LEU A 158 -13.96 28.26 7.97
CA LEU A 158 -13.05 29.37 8.20
C LEU A 158 -13.30 30.53 7.23
N ASP A 159 -13.53 30.24 5.96
CA ASP A 159 -13.88 31.24 4.95
C ASP A 159 -15.18 31.99 5.32
N LEU A 160 -16.23 31.26 5.68
CA LEU A 160 -17.48 31.86 6.16
C LEU A 160 -17.30 32.66 7.45
N ALA A 161 -16.41 32.23 8.35
CA ALA A 161 -16.09 32.94 9.59
C ALA A 161 -15.43 34.29 9.31
N ILE A 162 -14.45 34.33 8.41
CA ILE A 162 -13.73 35.56 8.04
C ILE A 162 -14.68 36.56 7.37
N HIS A 163 -15.63 36.08 6.57
CA HIS A 163 -16.65 36.91 5.95
C HIS A 163 -17.81 37.29 6.89
N GLY A 164 -17.77 36.87 8.17
CA GLY A 164 -18.85 37.13 9.15
C GLY A 164 -20.16 36.37 8.90
N LYS A 165 -20.22 35.49 7.90
CA LYS A 165 -21.44 34.80 7.42
C LYS A 165 -21.85 33.59 8.27
N LEU A 166 -21.20 33.35 9.41
CA LEU A 166 -21.57 32.27 10.33
C LEU A 166 -22.79 32.60 11.20
N VAL A 167 -23.22 33.86 11.23
CA VAL A 167 -24.40 34.33 11.95
C VAL A 167 -25.33 35.09 11.00
N PRO A 168 -26.65 35.15 11.27
CA PRO A 168 -27.58 35.98 10.51
C PRO A 168 -27.08 37.44 10.46
N GLN A 169 -27.12 38.04 9.27
CA GLN A 169 -26.71 39.44 9.06
C GLN A 169 -27.94 40.34 9.19
N ASP A 170 -27.80 41.47 9.88
CA ASP A 170 -28.82 42.53 9.87
C ASP A 170 -28.70 43.30 8.54
N PRO A 171 -29.76 43.40 7.72
CA PRO A 171 -29.74 44.19 6.49
C PRO A 171 -29.48 45.69 6.72
N ASN A 172 -29.67 46.17 7.96
CA ASN A 172 -29.43 47.56 8.34
C ASN A 172 -28.02 47.81 8.87
N ASP A 173 -27.18 46.78 9.03
CA ASP A 173 -25.78 46.96 9.45
C ASP A 173 -25.00 47.71 8.37
N GLU A 174 -24.31 48.78 8.79
CA GLU A 174 -23.45 49.54 7.89
C GLU A 174 -22.21 48.71 7.48
N PRO A 175 -21.72 48.84 6.24
CA PRO A 175 -20.53 48.13 5.80
C PRO A 175 -19.32 48.46 6.70
N SER A 176 -18.55 47.45 7.08
CA SER A 176 -17.41 47.58 8.01
C SER A 176 -16.37 48.61 7.55
N ILE A 177 -16.29 48.85 6.24
CA ILE A 177 -15.37 49.82 5.63
C ILE A 177 -15.76 51.28 5.95
N GLU A 178 -17.06 51.57 6.06
CA GLU A 178 -17.55 52.92 6.39
C GLU A 178 -17.27 53.24 7.87
N LEU A 179 -17.44 52.26 8.75
CA LEU A 179 -17.03 52.33 10.16
C LEU A 179 -15.53 52.62 10.31
N LEU A 180 -14.68 51.92 9.56
CA LEU A 180 -13.22 52.08 9.61
C LEU A 180 -12.77 53.46 9.15
N GLN A 181 -13.38 54.00 8.09
CA GLN A 181 -13.12 55.37 7.61
C GLN A 181 -13.53 56.43 8.63
N ARG A 182 -14.59 56.20 9.41
CA ARG A 182 -15.02 57.13 10.47
C ARG A 182 -14.05 57.12 11.67
N ILE A 183 -13.51 55.95 12.04
CA ILE A 183 -12.59 55.81 13.18
C ILE A 183 -11.17 56.27 12.81
N ASN A 184 -10.71 55.97 11.59
CA ASN A 184 -9.41 56.37 11.07
C ASN A 184 -9.57 56.94 9.65
N PRO A 185 -9.67 58.27 9.49
CA PRO A 185 -9.88 58.92 8.19
C PRO A 185 -8.79 58.66 7.16
N ASP A 186 -7.57 58.35 7.60
CA ASP A 186 -6.43 58.02 6.74
C ASP A 186 -6.37 56.52 6.39
N PHE A 187 -7.36 55.72 6.81
CA PHE A 187 -7.46 54.32 6.47
C PHE A 187 -7.65 54.15 4.96
N THR A 188 -6.62 53.64 4.31
CA THR A 188 -6.68 53.17 2.93
C THR A 188 -6.95 51.67 2.96
N PRO A 189 -8.09 51.19 2.40
CA PRO A 189 -8.32 49.76 2.31
C PRO A 189 -7.19 49.16 1.47
N CYS A 190 -6.41 48.27 2.08
CA CYS A 190 -5.47 47.44 1.35
C CYS A 190 -6.29 46.43 0.57
N ASP A 191 -6.80 46.83 -0.59
CA ASP A 191 -7.43 45.93 -1.53
C ASP A 191 -6.31 45.07 -2.13
N ASN A 192 -5.93 44.02 -1.41
CA ASN A 192 -5.11 42.97 -1.97
C ASN A 192 -5.97 42.28 -3.03
N GLY A 193 -5.88 42.77 -4.27
CA GLY A 193 -6.46 42.16 -5.47
C GLY A 193 -5.84 40.80 -5.80
N HIS A 194 -5.76 39.89 -4.83
CA HIS A 194 -5.38 38.50 -4.98
C HIS A 194 -6.61 37.69 -4.58
N TYR A 195 -7.33 37.00 -5.46
CA TYR A 195 -6.86 36.03 -6.45
C TYR A 195 -7.89 35.89 -7.59
N ALA A 196 -7.58 36.42 -8.77
CA ALA A 196 -8.24 36.01 -10.02
C ALA A 196 -7.42 34.96 -10.81
N GLN A 197 -6.30 34.48 -10.23
CA GLN A 197 -5.51 33.37 -10.76
C GLN A 197 -5.59 32.20 -9.78
N LEU A 198 -6.61 31.36 -9.96
CA LEU A 198 -6.57 29.99 -9.47
C LEU A 198 -5.57 29.22 -10.37
N PRO A 199 -4.59 28.48 -9.83
CA PRO A 199 -3.86 27.51 -10.63
C PRO A 199 -4.82 26.37 -11.02
N ASP A 200 -4.67 25.86 -12.24
CA ASP A 200 -5.35 24.64 -12.74
C ASP A 200 -5.19 23.44 -11.79
#